data_AF-A0A924A9B5-F1
#
_entry.id   AF-A0A924A9B5-F1
#
_cell.length_a   1.000
_cell.length_b   1.000
_cell.length_c   1.000
_cell.angle_alpha   90.00
_cell.angle_beta   90.00
_cell.angle_gamma   90.00
#
_symmetry.space_group_name_H-M   'P 1'
#
loop_
_entity.id
_entity.type
_entity.pdbx_description
1 polymer ?
#
loop_
_entity_poly.entity_id
_entity_poly.type
_entity_poly.pdbx_seq_one_letter_code
_entity_poly.pdbx_strand_id
1 'polypeptide(L)'
;MRDINTAKANIDLAGFLDIDIDVNLDLFAEIEKLKKKKNAIVLAHYYQEPDIQDVADFIGDSLGLAQAAEKTTADIIVFAGVHFMAETAKILNPNKKVLLPDLKAGCSLSDSAPPALFKLFKDKYPEHLVISYINCSAGMKALSDIICTSSNAEKIIESLPIDQKIIFAPDKNLGAFL
;
A
#
# COMPACT_ATOMS: atom_id res chain seq x y z
N MET A 1 -15.68 18.43 -22.62
CA MET A 1 -14.51 18.72 -21.79
C MET A 1 -14.80 18.08 -20.45
N ARG A 2 -13.99 17.11 -20.04
CA ARG A 2 -14.13 16.46 -18.73
C ARG A 2 -13.61 17.43 -17.68
N ASP A 3 -14.50 18.25 -17.13
CA ASP A 3 -14.13 19.26 -16.14
C ASP A 3 -13.99 18.65 -14.73
N ILE A 4 -13.28 19.36 -13.85
CA ILE A 4 -12.93 18.87 -12.51
C ILE A 4 -14.13 18.58 -11.61
N ASN A 5 -15.26 19.27 -11.79
CA ASN A 5 -16.44 19.03 -10.95
C ASN A 5 -17.11 17.72 -11.37
N THR A 6 -17.23 17.48 -12.67
CA THR A 6 -17.73 16.21 -13.21
C THR A 6 -16.82 15.05 -12.81
N ALA A 7 -15.49 15.20 -12.91
CA ALA A 7 -14.54 14.17 -12.50
C ALA A 7 -14.65 13.84 -11.00
N LYS A 8 -14.78 14.85 -10.13
CA LYS A 8 -14.99 14.64 -8.69
C LYS A 8 -16.30 13.91 -8.38
N ALA A 9 -17.39 14.26 -9.06
CA ALA A 9 -18.67 13.60 -8.87
C ALA A 9 -18.64 12.10 -9.26
N ASN A 10 -17.73 11.73 -10.17
CA ASN A 10 -17.58 10.37 -10.69
C ASN A 10 -16.39 9.61 -10.10
N ILE A 11 -15.67 10.15 -9.10
CA ILE A 11 -14.41 9.57 -8.64
C ILE A 11 -14.58 8.16 -8.06
N ASP A 12 -15.70 7.86 -7.40
CA ASP A 12 -15.98 6.51 -6.88
C ASP A 12 -16.20 5.49 -8.01
N LEU A 13 -16.70 5.95 -9.17
CA LEU A 13 -16.90 5.14 -10.35
C LEU A 13 -15.62 5.01 -11.20
N ALA A 14 -14.83 6.07 -11.35
CA ALA A 14 -13.63 6.07 -12.17
C ALA A 14 -12.39 5.54 -11.42
N GLY A 15 -12.30 5.79 -10.12
CA GLY A 15 -11.11 5.55 -9.28
C GLY A 15 -10.14 6.73 -9.24
N PHE A 16 -10.08 7.52 -10.32
CA PHE A 16 -9.19 8.66 -10.47
C PHE A 16 -9.93 9.88 -11.05
N LEU A 17 -9.26 11.04 -11.04
CA LEU A 17 -9.79 12.25 -11.67
C LEU A 17 -9.60 12.18 -13.20
N ASP A 18 -10.63 11.72 -13.89
CA ASP A 18 -10.68 11.70 -15.36
C ASP A 18 -10.96 13.11 -15.91
N ILE A 19 -9.89 13.87 -16.13
CA ILE A 19 -9.93 15.25 -16.63
C ILE A 19 -9.08 15.39 -17.89
N ASP A 20 -9.48 16.32 -18.77
CA ASP A 20 -8.65 16.70 -19.90
C ASP A 20 -7.46 17.54 -19.38
N ILE A 21 -6.24 17.14 -19.74
CA ILE A 21 -5.01 17.87 -19.42
C ILE A 21 -4.56 18.63 -20.67
N ASP A 22 -4.10 19.88 -20.49
CA ASP A 22 -3.50 20.64 -21.59
C ASP A 22 -2.27 19.90 -22.13
N VAL A 23 -2.30 19.55 -23.42
CA VAL A 23 -1.24 18.81 -24.11
C VAL A 23 0.08 19.58 -24.18
N ASN A 24 0.06 20.88 -23.96
CA ASN A 24 1.27 21.71 -23.91
C ASN A 24 1.91 21.76 -22.52
N LEU A 25 1.29 21.13 -21.51
CA LEU A 25 1.80 21.10 -20.15
C LEU A 25 2.94 20.09 -20.03
N ASP A 26 4.09 20.54 -19.53
CA ASP A 26 5.15 19.63 -19.09
C ASP A 26 4.76 19.03 -17.73
N LEU A 27 4.25 17.81 -17.77
CA LEU A 27 3.79 17.08 -16.58
C LEU A 27 4.92 16.83 -15.58
N PHE A 28 6.13 16.51 -16.05
CA PHE A 28 7.26 16.25 -15.18
C PHE A 28 7.65 17.50 -14.40
N ALA A 29 7.76 18.65 -15.10
CA ALA A 29 8.08 19.92 -14.48
C ALA A 29 6.99 20.38 -13.47
N GLU A 30 5.71 20.20 -13.80
CA GLU A 30 4.62 20.60 -12.89
C GLU A 30 4.50 19.67 -11.68
N ILE A 31 4.74 18.36 -11.83
CA ILE A 31 4.81 17.42 -10.70
C ILE A 31 5.94 17.84 -9.75
N GLU A 32 7.16 18.08 -10.26
CA GLU A 32 8.30 18.54 -9.46
C GLU A 32 8.02 19.84 -8.71
N LYS A 33 7.41 20.80 -9.39
CA LYS A 33 7.00 22.08 -8.80
C LYS A 33 5.97 21.88 -7.69
N LEU A 34 4.97 21.00 -7.90
CA LEU A 34 3.96 20.71 -6.89
C LEU A 34 4.51 19.95 -5.69
N LYS A 35 5.43 18.99 -5.90
CA LYS A 35 6.14 18.29 -4.81
C LYS A 35 6.80 19.28 -3.88
N LYS A 36 7.62 20.19 -4.42
CA LYS A 36 8.32 21.24 -3.66
C LYS A 36 7.34 22.19 -2.96
N LYS A 37 6.35 22.72 -3.69
CA LYS A 37 5.37 23.68 -3.15
C LYS A 37 4.56 23.11 -1.98
N LYS A 38 4.26 21.81 -2.01
CA LYS A 38 3.40 21.15 -1.04
C LYS A 38 4.17 20.36 0.02
N ASN A 39 5.50 20.38 -0.02
CA ASN A 39 6.34 19.49 0.78
C ASN A 39 5.85 18.04 0.67
N ALA A 40 5.74 17.55 -0.57
CA ALA A 40 5.25 16.22 -0.87
C ALA A 40 6.36 15.33 -1.42
N ILE A 41 6.26 14.04 -1.12
CA ILE A 41 7.08 12.99 -1.74
C ILE A 41 6.22 12.06 -2.58
N VAL A 42 6.80 11.50 -3.64
CA VAL A 42 6.23 10.44 -4.46
C VAL A 42 6.98 9.14 -4.16
N LEU A 43 6.25 8.15 -3.67
CA LEU A 43 6.74 6.79 -3.42
C LEU A 43 6.20 5.88 -4.52
N ALA A 44 7.07 5.21 -5.29
CA ALA A 44 6.67 4.36 -6.40
C ALA A 44 7.09 2.90 -6.20
N HIS A 45 6.16 1.98 -6.47
CA HIS A 45 6.51 0.56 -6.54
C HIS A 45 7.25 0.23 -7.84
N TYR A 46 8.09 -0.80 -7.84
CA TYR A 46 8.83 -1.28 -9.02
C TYR A 46 7.97 -1.62 -10.24
N TYR A 47 6.65 -1.81 -10.05
CA TYR A 47 5.72 -2.17 -11.12
C TYR A 47 5.05 -0.95 -11.77
N GLN A 48 5.41 0.27 -11.37
CA GLN A 48 4.89 1.49 -11.99
C GLN A 48 5.53 1.71 -13.37
N GLU A 49 4.83 2.43 -14.24
CA GLU A 49 5.35 2.84 -15.55
C GLU A 49 6.64 3.68 -15.39
N PRO A 50 7.57 3.62 -16.37
CA PRO A 50 8.85 4.34 -16.30
C PRO A 50 8.69 5.83 -15.99
N ASP A 51 7.74 6.51 -16.65
CA ASP A 51 7.48 7.94 -16.45
C ASP A 51 7.10 8.28 -15.00
N ILE A 52 6.43 7.36 -14.29
CA ILE A 52 6.07 7.52 -12.88
C ILE A 52 7.29 7.29 -11.97
N GLN A 53 8.16 6.35 -12.34
CA GLN A 53 9.41 6.11 -11.64
C GLN A 53 10.35 7.31 -11.75
N ASP A 54 10.42 7.96 -12.92
CA ASP A 54 11.27 9.12 -13.18
C ASP A 54 10.92 10.35 -12.31
N VAL A 55 9.66 10.48 -11.87
CA VAL A 55 9.21 11.55 -10.96
C VAL A 55 9.18 11.14 -9.48
N ALA A 56 9.49 9.87 -9.16
CA ALA A 56 9.47 9.35 -7.81
C ALA A 56 10.68 9.82 -6.99
N ASP A 57 10.47 10.13 -5.71
CA ASP A 57 11.57 10.46 -4.80
C ASP A 57 12.19 9.20 -4.18
N PHE A 58 11.45 8.09 -4.19
CA PHE A 58 11.92 6.78 -3.79
C PHE A 58 11.17 5.67 -4.54
N ILE A 59 11.92 4.69 -5.03
CA ILE A 59 11.41 3.52 -5.75
C ILE A 59 11.80 2.27 -4.96
N GLY A 60 10.84 1.38 -4.68
CA GLY A 60 11.11 0.22 -3.83
C GLY A 60 10.07 -0.91 -3.93
N ASP A 61 10.36 -2.01 -3.22
CA ASP A 61 9.38 -3.04 -2.91
C ASP A 61 8.48 -2.59 -1.75
N SER A 62 7.53 -3.43 -1.35
CA SER A 62 6.61 -3.13 -0.25
C SER A 62 7.31 -2.77 1.06
N LEU A 63 8.44 -3.42 1.38
CA LEU A 63 9.19 -3.16 2.61
C LEU A 63 9.93 -1.82 2.55
N GLY A 64 10.67 -1.59 1.46
CA GLY A 64 11.40 -0.35 1.24
C GLY A 64 10.46 0.86 1.24
N LEU A 65 9.30 0.75 0.60
CA LEU A 65 8.31 1.81 0.58
C LEU A 65 7.70 2.07 1.96
N ALA A 66 7.42 1.04 2.74
CA ALA A 66 6.94 1.20 4.11
C ALA A 66 7.97 1.94 4.98
N GLN A 67 9.25 1.58 4.87
CA GLN A 67 10.35 2.24 5.59
C GLN A 67 10.57 3.68 5.11
N ALA A 68 10.47 3.94 3.81
CA ALA A 68 10.58 5.29 3.25
C ALA A 68 9.42 6.17 3.72
N ALA A 69 8.19 5.63 3.74
CA ALA A 69 7.02 6.31 4.27
C ALA A 69 7.17 6.63 5.77
N GLU A 70 7.70 5.72 6.58
CA GLU A 70 7.96 5.94 8.01
C GLU A 70 8.99 7.05 8.25
N LYS A 71 10.10 7.03 7.51
CA LYS A 71 11.25 7.94 7.70
C LYS A 71 11.05 9.35 7.12
N THR A 72 10.03 9.55 6.29
CA THR A 72 9.84 10.84 5.61
C THR A 72 9.44 11.97 6.55
N THR A 73 9.97 13.16 6.28
CA THR A 73 9.60 14.43 6.91
C THR A 73 8.61 15.25 6.08
N ALA A 74 8.21 14.76 4.91
CA ALA A 74 7.24 15.41 4.04
C ALA A 74 5.83 15.43 4.66
N ASP A 75 5.03 16.45 4.35
CA ASP A 75 3.66 16.60 4.85
C ASP A 75 2.66 15.73 4.06
N ILE A 76 3.00 15.44 2.80
CA ILE A 76 2.17 14.68 1.87
C ILE A 76 2.97 13.54 1.28
N ILE A 77 2.36 12.35 1.24
CA ILE A 77 2.86 11.17 0.54
C ILE A 77 1.90 10.90 -0.62
N VAL A 78 2.40 10.98 -1.85
CA VAL A 78 1.73 10.46 -3.04
C VAL A 78 2.24 9.04 -3.28
N PHE A 79 1.35 8.06 -3.14
CA PHE A 79 1.72 6.66 -3.21
C PHE A 79 1.35 6.10 -4.58
N ALA A 80 2.33 5.98 -5.47
CA ALA A 80 2.20 5.34 -6.77
C ALA A 80 2.34 3.81 -6.63
N GLY A 81 1.25 3.20 -6.19
CA GLY A 81 1.14 1.77 -5.92
C GLY A 81 -0.32 1.35 -5.78
N VAL A 82 -0.56 0.29 -5.01
CA VAL A 82 -1.91 -0.24 -4.77
C VAL A 82 -2.44 0.12 -3.38
N HIS A 83 -3.75 -0.03 -3.21
CA HIS A 83 -4.52 0.44 -2.05
C HIS A 83 -3.91 0.05 -0.70
N PHE A 84 -3.59 -1.24 -0.49
CA PHE A 84 -3.05 -1.69 0.80
C PHE A 84 -1.68 -1.09 1.14
N MET A 85 -0.89 -0.69 0.13
CA MET A 85 0.41 -0.05 0.34
C MET A 85 0.21 1.39 0.80
N ALA A 86 -0.72 2.11 0.17
CA ALA A 86 -1.11 3.45 0.59
C ALA A 86 -1.73 3.45 2.01
N GLU A 87 -2.57 2.47 2.33
CA GLU A 87 -3.08 2.25 3.69
C GLU A 87 -1.93 2.03 4.68
N THR A 88 -0.92 1.24 4.31
CA THR A 88 0.25 0.99 5.16
C THR A 88 1.02 2.29 5.43
N ALA A 89 1.25 3.11 4.40
CA ALA A 89 1.87 4.42 4.58
C ALA A 89 1.04 5.32 5.50
N LYS A 90 -0.30 5.27 5.41
CA LYS A 90 -1.22 6.03 6.28
C LYS A 90 -1.24 5.53 7.72
N ILE A 91 -1.17 4.21 7.94
CA ILE A 91 -1.06 3.60 9.26
C ILE A 91 0.23 4.06 9.96
N LEU A 92 1.35 4.04 9.24
CA LEU A 92 2.65 4.50 9.76
C LEU A 92 2.71 6.02 9.95
N ASN A 93 1.87 6.77 9.23
CA ASN A 93 1.84 8.23 9.25
C ASN A 93 0.42 8.78 9.48
N PRO A 94 -0.18 8.56 10.66
CA PRO A 94 -1.58 8.87 10.91
C PRO A 94 -1.91 10.36 10.74
N ASN A 95 -0.93 11.24 10.95
CA ASN A 95 -1.10 12.70 10.84
C ASN A 95 -0.75 13.27 9.46
N LYS A 96 -0.06 12.52 8.59
CA LYS A 96 0.31 12.99 7.25
C LYS A 96 -0.82 12.76 6.26
N LYS A 97 -0.83 13.53 5.17
CA LYS A 97 -1.76 13.30 4.07
C LYS A 97 -1.18 12.22 3.15
N VAL A 98 -1.92 11.13 2.95
CA VAL A 98 -1.55 10.09 1.98
C VAL A 98 -2.55 10.13 0.83
N LEU A 99 -2.04 10.19 -0.38
CA LEU A 99 -2.82 10.27 -1.62
C LEU A 99 -2.52 9.05 -2.48
N LEU A 100 -3.57 8.38 -2.95
CA LEU A 100 -3.50 7.31 -3.93
C LEU A 100 -4.08 7.87 -5.24
N PRO A 101 -3.29 7.94 -6.35
CA PRO A 101 -3.77 8.53 -7.60
C PRO A 101 -4.99 7.84 -8.21
N ASP A 102 -5.11 6.52 -8.01
CA ASP A 102 -6.25 5.71 -8.43
C ASP A 102 -6.76 4.83 -7.28
N LEU A 103 -7.94 5.16 -6.76
CA LEU A 103 -8.61 4.42 -5.68
C LEU A 103 -8.98 2.98 -6.06
N LYS A 104 -9.02 2.66 -7.36
CA LYS A 104 -9.28 1.31 -7.86
C LYS A 104 -8.02 0.49 -8.11
N ALA A 105 -6.83 1.03 -7.81
CA ALA A 105 -5.58 0.27 -7.82
C ALA A 105 -5.59 -0.78 -6.70
N GLY A 106 -6.22 -1.92 -6.95
CA GLY A 106 -6.42 -3.02 -5.99
C GLY A 106 -5.35 -4.12 -6.06
N CYS A 107 -5.54 -5.16 -5.25
CA CYS A 107 -4.70 -6.36 -5.27
C CYS A 107 -5.58 -7.57 -5.01
N SER A 108 -5.73 -8.44 -6.02
CA SER A 108 -6.57 -9.63 -5.94
C SER A 108 -6.24 -10.54 -4.75
N LEU A 109 -4.97 -10.63 -4.39
CA LEU A 109 -4.51 -11.38 -3.21
C LEU A 109 -5.03 -10.77 -1.90
N SER A 110 -4.93 -9.44 -1.74
CA SER A 110 -5.51 -8.74 -0.59
C SER A 110 -7.03 -8.91 -0.53
N ASP A 111 -7.70 -8.81 -1.68
CA ASP A 111 -9.16 -8.90 -1.77
C ASP A 111 -9.68 -10.32 -1.48
N SER A 112 -8.84 -11.34 -1.71
CA SER A 112 -9.16 -12.75 -1.43
C SER A 112 -9.28 -13.09 0.06
N ALA A 113 -8.85 -12.20 0.96
CA ALA A 113 -8.94 -12.40 2.41
C ALA A 113 -9.77 -11.30 3.10
N PRO A 114 -11.11 -11.36 3.01
CA PRO A 114 -11.98 -10.43 3.71
C PRO A 114 -11.81 -10.53 5.24
N PRO A 115 -11.62 -9.41 5.96
CA PRO A 115 -11.37 -9.42 7.42
C PRO A 115 -12.43 -10.18 8.23
N ALA A 116 -13.71 -10.04 7.88
CA ALA A 116 -14.80 -10.72 8.60
C ALA A 116 -14.70 -12.25 8.50
N LEU A 117 -14.39 -12.78 7.31
CA LEU A 117 -14.22 -14.22 7.10
C LEU A 117 -12.94 -14.74 7.75
N PHE A 118 -11.85 -13.97 7.65
CA PHE A 118 -10.60 -14.31 8.29
C PHE A 118 -10.73 -14.36 9.82
N LYS A 119 -11.48 -13.41 10.42
CA LYS A 119 -11.76 -13.43 11.85
C LYS A 119 -12.45 -14.72 12.30
N LEU A 120 -13.48 -15.17 11.57
CA LEU A 120 -14.17 -16.43 11.87
C LEU A 120 -13.23 -17.64 11.79
N PHE A 121 -12.22 -17.60 10.92
CA PHE A 121 -11.18 -18.61 10.86
C PHE A 121 -10.22 -18.50 12.05
N LYS A 122 -9.66 -17.31 12.32
CA LYS A 122 -8.75 -17.03 13.44
C LYS A 122 -9.34 -17.49 14.78
N ASP A 123 -10.62 -17.20 15.02
CA ASP A 123 -11.31 -17.52 16.28
C ASP A 123 -11.36 -19.04 16.58
N LYS A 124 -11.13 -19.92 15.57
CA LYS A 124 -11.03 -21.37 15.76
C LYS A 124 -9.66 -21.82 16.29
N TYR A 125 -8.67 -20.93 16.29
CA TYR A 125 -7.27 -21.23 16.60
C TYR A 125 -6.69 -20.19 17.59
N PRO A 126 -7.25 -20.08 18.81
CA PRO A 126 -6.90 -19.02 19.76
C PRO A 126 -5.44 -19.04 20.23
N GLU A 127 -4.75 -20.18 20.13
CA GLU A 127 -3.33 -20.32 20.50
C GLU A 127 -2.36 -19.98 19.36
N HIS A 128 -2.85 -19.69 18.15
CA HIS A 128 -1.99 -19.43 17.00
C HIS A 128 -1.67 -17.95 16.87
N LEU A 129 -0.39 -17.65 16.64
CA LEU A 129 0.07 -16.32 16.28
C LEU A 129 -0.23 -16.07 14.81
N VAL A 130 -0.82 -14.93 14.48
CA VAL A 130 -1.15 -14.55 13.12
C VAL A 130 -0.02 -13.72 12.52
N ILE A 131 0.66 -14.30 11.53
CA ILE A 131 1.61 -13.58 10.67
C ILE A 131 0.92 -13.31 9.34
N SER A 132 0.84 -12.05 8.94
CA SER A 132 0.22 -11.69 7.67
C SER A 132 1.20 -11.00 6.74
N TYR A 133 1.23 -11.47 5.50
CA TYR A 133 1.93 -10.80 4.42
C TYR A 133 1.31 -9.41 4.20
N ILE A 134 2.16 -8.40 3.97
CA ILE A 134 1.80 -6.99 3.85
C ILE A 134 0.71 -6.71 2.80
N ASN A 135 0.60 -7.61 1.81
CA ASN A 135 -0.42 -7.64 0.74
C ASN A 135 -1.80 -8.05 1.28
N CYS A 136 -2.29 -7.34 2.28
CA CYS A 136 -3.62 -7.50 2.87
C CYS A 136 -4.19 -6.14 3.30
N SER A 137 -5.51 -6.03 3.41
CA SER A 137 -6.19 -4.80 3.81
C SER A 137 -5.80 -4.33 5.22
N ALA A 138 -6.00 -3.05 5.54
CA ALA A 138 -5.85 -2.53 6.90
C ALA A 138 -6.68 -3.33 7.93
N GLY A 139 -7.89 -3.77 7.55
CA GLY A 139 -8.72 -4.61 8.42
C GLY A 139 -8.11 -5.99 8.71
N MET A 140 -7.44 -6.60 7.73
CA MET A 140 -6.66 -7.81 7.94
C MET A 140 -5.48 -7.55 8.87
N LYS A 141 -4.74 -6.45 8.64
CA LYS A 141 -3.61 -6.06 9.50
C LYS A 141 -4.02 -5.90 10.97
N ALA A 142 -5.22 -5.37 11.22
CA ALA A 142 -5.76 -5.23 12.58
C ALA A 142 -6.09 -6.57 13.26
N LEU A 143 -6.21 -7.65 12.49
CA LEU A 143 -6.42 -9.02 12.98
C LEU A 143 -5.11 -9.82 13.10
N SER A 144 -3.98 -9.23 12.68
CA SER A 144 -2.67 -9.86 12.67
C SER A 144 -1.84 -9.46 13.89
N ASP A 145 -0.97 -10.37 14.33
CA ASP A 145 -0.01 -10.09 15.41
C ASP A 145 1.30 -9.55 14.83
N ILE A 146 1.73 -10.04 13.66
CA ILE A 146 2.93 -9.58 12.96
C ILE A 146 2.64 -9.38 11.47
N ILE A 147 3.14 -8.29 10.89
CA ILE A 147 3.13 -8.05 9.45
C ILE A 147 4.51 -8.36 8.86
N CYS A 148 4.55 -9.19 7.82
CA CYS A 148 5.78 -9.52 7.10
C CYS A 148 5.73 -9.10 5.63
N THR A 149 6.87 -9.17 4.97
CA THR A 149 7.05 -9.11 3.53
C THR A 149 7.75 -10.37 3.06
N SER A 150 7.77 -10.66 1.76
CA SER A 150 8.56 -11.77 1.21
C SER A 150 10.04 -11.68 1.59
N SER A 151 10.55 -10.47 1.78
CA SER A 151 11.96 -10.19 2.10
C SER A 151 12.35 -10.47 3.56
N ASN A 152 11.38 -10.65 4.48
CA ASN A 152 11.66 -10.86 5.92
C ASN A 152 10.79 -11.92 6.61
N ALA A 153 9.88 -12.59 5.91
CA ALA A 153 8.97 -13.57 6.51
C ALA A 153 9.69 -14.74 7.18
N GLU A 154 10.68 -15.34 6.52
CA GLU A 154 11.50 -16.46 7.06
C GLU A 154 12.18 -16.05 8.37
N LYS A 155 12.92 -14.93 8.36
CA LYS A 155 13.60 -14.40 9.55
C LYS A 155 12.65 -14.12 10.71
N ILE A 156 11.43 -13.66 10.43
CA ILE A 156 10.41 -13.44 11.46
C ILE A 156 9.98 -14.78 12.05
N ILE A 157 9.67 -15.78 11.22
CA ILE A 157 9.24 -17.11 11.66
C ILE A 157 10.34 -17.80 12.49
N GLU A 158 11.59 -17.78 12.02
CA GLU A 158 12.74 -18.36 12.72
C GLU A 158 13.02 -17.69 14.08
N SER A 159 12.55 -16.46 14.29
CA SER A 159 12.71 -15.74 15.56
C SER A 159 11.69 -16.15 16.63
N LEU A 160 10.65 -16.89 16.27
CA LEU A 160 9.61 -17.35 17.18
C LEU A 160 10.03 -18.63 17.91
N PRO A 161 9.43 -18.94 19.08
CA PRO A 161 9.61 -20.24 19.72
C PRO A 161 9.25 -21.39 18.76
N ILE A 162 10.03 -22.47 18.78
CA ILE A 162 9.88 -23.59 17.84
C ILE A 162 8.51 -24.28 17.92
N ASP A 163 7.84 -24.19 19.07
CA ASP A 163 6.52 -24.76 19.34
C ASP A 163 5.37 -23.77 19.10
N GLN A 164 5.68 -22.52 18.72
CA GLN A 164 4.67 -21.52 18.42
C GLN A 164 3.89 -21.91 17.16
N LYS A 165 2.59 -22.17 17.31
CA LYS A 165 1.69 -22.41 16.18
C LYS A 165 1.40 -21.09 15.46
N ILE A 166 1.38 -21.11 14.13
CA ILE A 166 1.24 -19.91 13.30
C ILE A 166 0.05 -20.05 12.35
N ILE A 167 -0.69 -18.96 12.15
CA ILE A 167 -1.54 -18.76 10.97
C ILE A 167 -0.79 -17.83 10.03
N PHE A 168 -0.54 -18.28 8.81
CA PHE A 168 0.01 -17.44 7.74
C PHE A 168 -1.09 -17.05 6.76
N ALA A 169 -1.19 -15.75 6.44
CA ALA A 169 -2.22 -15.22 5.53
C ALA A 169 -1.70 -14.04 4.70
N PRO A 170 -2.35 -13.67 3.58
CA PRO A 170 -3.35 -14.45 2.86
C PRO A 170 -2.71 -15.40 1.82
N ASP A 171 -1.40 -15.31 1.59
CA ASP A 171 -0.72 -16.05 0.53
C ASP A 171 -0.38 -17.48 0.96
N LYS A 172 -1.17 -18.44 0.46
CA LYS A 172 -0.96 -19.87 0.73
C LYS A 172 0.35 -20.42 0.15
N ASN A 173 0.88 -19.83 -0.93
CA ASN A 173 2.09 -20.34 -1.57
C ASN A 173 3.32 -19.88 -0.79
N LEU A 174 3.36 -18.59 -0.43
CA LEU A 174 4.40 -18.08 0.47
C LEU A 174 4.35 -18.81 1.82
N GLY A 175 3.16 -19.00 2.39
CA GLY A 175 3.00 -19.74 3.64
C GLY A 175 3.37 -21.22 3.57
N ALA A 176 3.31 -21.86 2.39
CA ALA A 176 3.74 -23.25 2.21
C ALA A 176 5.23 -23.40 1.90
N PHE A 177 5.88 -22.32 1.46
CA PHE A 177 7.32 -22.28 1.21
C PHE A 177 8.14 -22.08 2.48
N LEU A 178 7.60 -21.29 3.43
CA LEU A 178 8.17 -20.98 4.74
C LEU A 178 7.97 -22.13 5.74
#